data_AF-A0A258SLQ7-F1
#
_entry.id   AF-A0A258SLQ7-F1
#
_cell.length_a   1.000
_cell.length_b   1.000
_cell.length_c   1.000
_cell.angle_alpha   90.00
_cell.angle_beta   90.00
_cell.angle_gamma   90.00
#
_symmetry.space_group_name_H-M   'P 1'
#
loop_
_entity.id
_entity.type
_entity.pdbx_description
1 polymer ?
#
loop_
_entity_poly.entity_id
_entity_poly.type
_entity_poly.pdbx_seq_one_letter_code
_entity_poly.pdbx_strand_id
1 'polypeptide(L)'
;GNDDRSRIVAALSREDVQAAMVARGIDPAQAQGRVAAMTDEEASVVASQLDTAPAGGIIGVIVLIFLVLLLTDILGFTKVYPFTRSVR
;
A
#
# COMPACT_ATOMS: atom_id res chain seq x y z
N GLY A 1 0.98 -20.18 -9.28
CA GLY A 1 2.35 -20.61 -8.95
C GLY A 1 3.36 -19.47 -9.05
N ASN A 2 4.01 -19.28 -10.20
CA ASN A 2 5.10 -18.30 -10.33
C ASN A 2 4.62 -16.83 -10.27
N ASP A 3 3.48 -16.53 -10.89
CA ASP A 3 2.88 -15.19 -10.86
C ASP A 3 2.46 -14.79 -9.43
N ASP A 4 1.96 -15.73 -8.64
CA ASP A 4 1.58 -15.52 -7.24
C ASP A 4 2.80 -15.16 -6.39
N ARG A 5 3.90 -15.90 -6.52
CA ARG A 5 5.17 -15.58 -5.83
C ARG A 5 5.70 -14.21 -6.25
N SER A 6 5.65 -13.88 -7.54
CA SER A 6 6.06 -12.56 -8.05
C SER A 6 5.23 -11.42 -7.42
N ARG A 7 3.91 -11.59 -7.33
CA ARG A 7 3.01 -10.63 -6.66
C ARG A 7 3.36 -10.46 -5.18
N ILE A 8 3.63 -11.56 -4.47
CA ILE A 8 4.04 -11.51 -3.06
C ILE A 8 5.39 -10.79 -2.91
N VAL A 9 6.38 -11.11 -3.75
CA VAL A 9 7.69 -10.45 -3.74
C VAL A 9 7.54 -8.95 -4.02
N ALA A 10 6.71 -8.55 -4.98
CA ALA A 10 6.45 -7.14 -5.27
C ALA A 10 5.85 -6.41 -4.06
N ALA A 11 4.92 -7.04 -3.34
CA ALA A 11 4.35 -6.47 -2.12
C ALA A 11 5.38 -6.36 -0.98
N LEU A 12 6.23 -7.37 -0.79
CA LEU A 12 7.31 -7.35 0.21
C LEU A 12 8.43 -6.36 -0.14
N SER A 13 8.58 -6.02 -1.42
CA SER A 13 9.61 -5.09 -1.90
C SER A 13 9.27 -3.62 -1.66
N ARG A 14 8.03 -3.29 -1.28
CA ARG A 14 7.67 -1.89 -0.99
C ARG A 14 8.37 -1.37 0.25
N GLU A 15 8.82 -0.11 0.21
CA GLU A 15 9.59 0.51 1.29
C GLU A 15 8.86 0.53 2.64
N ASP A 16 7.55 0.82 2.61
CA ASP A 16 6.69 0.82 3.81
C ASP A 16 6.59 -0.56 4.46
N VAL A 17 6.53 -1.62 3.64
CA VAL A 17 6.48 -3.02 4.10
C VAL A 17 7.84 -3.45 4.64
N GLN A 18 8.93 -3.13 3.94
CA GLN A 18 10.28 -3.43 4.42
C GLN A 18 10.57 -2.74 5.76
N ALA A 19 10.23 -1.46 5.90
CA ALA A 19 10.38 -0.73 7.14
C ALA A 19 9.57 -1.36 8.28
N ALA A 20 8.33 -1.78 8.00
CA ALA A 20 7.47 -2.46 8.98
C ALA A 20 8.01 -3.85 9.37
N MET A 21 8.60 -4.60 8.42
CA MET A 21 9.27 -5.88 8.71
C MET A 21 10.47 -5.69 9.63
N VAL A 22 11.36 -4.74 9.29
CA VAL A 22 12.55 -4.42 10.10
C VAL A 22 12.16 -3.95 11.50
N ALA A 23 11.13 -3.11 11.62
CA ALA A 23 10.62 -2.65 12.92
C ALA A 23 10.11 -3.80 13.81
N ARG A 24 9.73 -4.93 13.21
CA ARG A 24 9.31 -6.16 13.91
C ARG A 24 10.44 -7.18 14.07
N GLY A 25 11.68 -6.83 13.69
CA GLY A 25 12.84 -7.72 13.74
C GLY A 25 12.89 -8.77 12.63
N ILE A 26 12.14 -8.56 11.54
CA ILE A 26 12.10 -9.47 10.40
C ILE A 26 13.05 -8.94 9.31
N ASP A 27 13.99 -9.79 8.88
CA ASP A 27 14.86 -9.50 7.75
C ASP A 27 14.09 -9.65 6.41
N PRO A 28 14.00 -8.59 5.58
CA PRO A 28 13.33 -8.64 4.28
C PRO A 28 13.90 -9.71 3.34
N ALA A 29 15.22 -9.97 3.38
CA ALA A 29 15.84 -10.98 2.51
C ALA A 29 15.41 -12.40 2.92
N GLN A 30 15.30 -12.66 4.23
CA GLN A 30 14.76 -13.91 4.75
C GLN A 30 13.29 -14.10 4.35
N ALA A 31 12.49 -13.03 4.40
CA ALA A 31 11.09 -13.09 3.98
C ALA A 31 10.96 -13.48 2.49
N GLN A 32 11.77 -12.90 1.61
CA GLN A 32 11.79 -13.26 0.18
C GLN A 32 12.22 -14.72 -0.04
N GLY A 33 13.22 -15.20 0.70
CA GLY A 33 13.65 -16.60 0.64
C GLY A 33 12.54 -17.58 1.02
N ARG A 34 11.67 -17.23 1.98
CA ARG A 34 10.50 -18.05 2.34
C ARG A 34 9.47 -18.11 1.21
N VAL A 35 9.22 -16.99 0.54
CA VAL A 35 8.30 -16.95 -0.63
C VAL A 35 8.83 -17.79 -1.77
N ALA A 36 10.14 -17.79 -2.02
CA ALA A 36 10.76 -18.64 -3.03
C ALA A 36 10.62 -20.14 -2.71
N ALA A 37 10.55 -20.50 -1.42
CA ALA A 37 10.39 -21.88 -0.97
C ALA A 37 8.93 -22.36 -0.86
N MET A 38 7.94 -21.48 -1.05
CA MET A 38 6.51 -21.83 -0.98
C MET A 38 6.09 -22.77 -2.10
N THR A 39 5.15 -23.67 -1.81
CA THR A 39 4.46 -24.43 -2.87
C THR A 39 3.53 -23.51 -3.68
N ASP A 40 3.03 -24.01 -4.82
CA ASP A 40 2.11 -23.23 -5.65
C ASP A 40 0.80 -22.94 -4.93
N GLU A 41 0.29 -23.89 -4.14
CA GLU A 41 -0.94 -23.74 -3.35
C GLU A 41 -0.75 -22.69 -2.25
N GLU A 42 0.35 -22.77 -1.50
CA GLU A 42 0.68 -21.80 -0.45
C GLU A 42 0.82 -20.38 -1.03
N ALA A 43 1.51 -20.24 -2.16
CA ALA A 43 1.67 -18.96 -2.84
C ALA A 43 0.32 -18.39 -3.27
N SER A 44 -0.59 -19.23 -3.78
CA SER A 44 -1.94 -18.78 -4.18
C SER A 44 -2.76 -18.27 -3.00
N VAL A 45 -2.69 -18.94 -1.85
CA VAL A 45 -3.42 -18.55 -0.63
C VAL A 45 -2.89 -17.20 -0.12
N VAL A 46 -1.57 -17.03 -0.07
CA VAL A 46 -0.96 -15.77 0.38
C VAL A 46 -1.22 -14.62 -0.61
N ALA A 47 -1.14 -14.88 -1.91
CA ALA A 47 -1.46 -13.89 -2.95
C ALA A 47 -2.92 -13.41 -2.85
N SER A 48 -3.86 -14.31 -2.55
CA SER A 48 -5.27 -13.94 -2.37
C SER A 48 -5.51 -13.01 -1.18
N GLN A 49 -4.72 -13.16 -0.11
CA GLN A 49 -4.79 -12.28 1.07
C GLN A 49 -4.24 -10.88 0.77
N LEU A 50 -3.21 -10.78 -0.08
CA LEU A 50 -2.67 -9.50 -0.54
C LEU A 50 -3.70 -8.70 -1.36
N ASP A 51 -4.50 -9.37 -2.19
CA ASP A 51 -5.58 -8.72 -2.95
C ASP A 51 -6.68 -8.13 -2.03
N THR A 52 -6.84 -8.67 -0.82
CA THR A 52 -7.77 -8.14 0.20
C THR A 52 -7.15 -7.12 1.16
N ALA A 53 -5.82 -6.98 1.17
CA ALA A 53 -5.15 -6.02 2.03
C ALA A 53 -5.32 -4.61 1.43
N PRO A 54 -5.75 -3.59 2.21
CA PRO A 54 -5.84 -2.22 1.71
C PRO A 54 -4.46 -1.75 1.24
N ALA A 55 -4.30 -1.58 -0.06
CA ALA A 55 -3.13 -0.92 -0.62
C ALA A 55 -3.06 0.51 -0.05
N GLY A 56 -2.05 0.78 0.78
CA GLY A 56 -1.66 2.15 1.10
C GLY A 56 -1.69 2.58 2.57
N GLY A 57 -2.08 1.76 3.55
CA GLY A 57 -1.92 2.12 4.98
C GLY A 57 -2.30 3.58 5.33
N ILE A 58 -1.47 4.27 6.13
CA ILE A 58 -1.66 5.69 6.49
C ILE A 58 -1.62 6.60 5.26
N ILE A 59 -0.79 6.29 4.25
CA ILE A 59 -0.67 7.11 3.03
C ILE A 59 -2.00 7.12 2.27
N GLY A 60 -2.67 5.98 2.14
CA GLY A 60 -3.99 5.86 1.53
C GLY A 60 -5.03 6.66 2.29
N VAL A 61 -4.98 6.67 3.63
CA VAL A 61 -5.85 7.50 4.47
C VAL A 61 -5.56 8.99 4.28
N ILE A 62 -4.29 9.40 4.24
CA ILE A 62 -3.89 10.80 3.99
C ILE A 62 -4.36 11.25 2.61
N VAL A 63 -4.16 10.43 1.58
CA VAL A 63 -4.61 10.72 0.20
C VAL A 63 -6.13 10.77 0.14
N LEU A 64 -6.85 9.87 0.81
CA LEU A 64 -8.31 9.89 0.88
C LEU A 64 -8.82 11.18 1.53
N ILE A 65 -8.27 11.55 2.69
CA ILE A 65 -8.62 12.80 3.38
C ILE A 65 -8.33 13.99 2.47
N PHE A 66 -7.16 14.02 1.84
CA PHE A 66 -6.78 15.06 0.88
C PHE A 66 -7.81 15.17 -0.26
N LEU A 67 -8.21 14.05 -0.87
CA LEU A 67 -9.18 14.04 -1.97
C LEU A 67 -10.58 14.49 -1.55
N VAL A 68 -11.06 14.06 -0.38
CA VAL A 68 -12.35 14.51 0.17
C VAL A 68 -12.34 16.01 0.46
N LEU A 69 -11.28 16.50 1.13
CA LEU A 69 -11.12 17.93 1.40
C LEU A 69 -11.01 18.72 0.10
N LEU A 70 -10.27 18.22 -0.89
CA LEU A 70 -10.13 18.86 -2.19
C LEU A 70 -11.47 18.99 -2.91
N LEU A 71 -12.26 17.92 -2.95
CA LEU A 71 -13.58 17.94 -3.58
C LEU A 71 -14.52 18.92 -2.88
N THR A 72 -14.55 18.90 -1.54
CA THR A 72 -15.39 19.83 -0.77
C THR A 72 -14.95 21.28 -0.91
N ASP A 73 -13.66 21.56 -1.13
CA ASP A 73 -13.15 22.90 -1.38
C ASP A 73 -13.55 23.42 -2.77
N ILE A 74 -13.43 22.58 -3.81
CA ILE A 74 -13.88 22.90 -5.17
C ILE A 74 -15.38 23.16 -5.23
N LEU A 75 -16.18 22.39 -4.48
CA LEU A 75 -17.63 22.60 -4.35
C LEU A 75 -17.98 23.82 -3.48
N GLY A 76 -17.00 24.43 -2.81
CA GLY A 76 -17.18 25.59 -1.94
C GLY A 76 -17.75 25.28 -0.55
N PHE A 77 -17.84 24.00 -0.17
CA PHE A 77 -18.24 23.58 1.18
C PHE A 77 -17.13 23.81 2.21
N THR A 78 -15.88 23.73 1.79
CA THR A 78 -14.70 24.07 2.61
C THR A 78 -13.79 25.08 1.90
N LYS A 79 -12.75 25.56 2.60
CA LYS A 79 -11.82 26.62 2.14
C LYS A 79 -10.38 26.34 2.61
N VAL A 80 -9.99 25.06 2.65
CA VAL A 80 -8.74 24.55 3.22
C VAL A 80 -7.53 24.81 2.29
N TYR A 81 -7.73 24.66 0.98
CA TYR A 81 -6.73 24.80 -0.07
C TYR A 81 -6.82 26.18 -0.73
N PRO A 82 -5.80 27.05 -0.59
CA PRO A 82 -5.83 28.38 -1.19
C PRO A 82 -5.72 28.35 -2.73
N PHE A 83 -5.18 27.27 -3.30
CA PHE A 83 -4.99 27.11 -4.74
C PHE A 83 -6.28 26.81 -5.51
N THR A 84 -7.36 26.42 -4.84
CA THR A 84 -8.69 26.26 -5.48
C THR A 84 -9.34 27.60 -5.80
N ARG A 85 -8.78 28.70 -5.27
CA ARG A 85 -9.26 30.06 -5.46
C ARG A 85 -8.56 30.67 -6.68
N SER A 86 -9.31 31.42 -7.49
CA SER A 86 -8.68 32.28 -8.49
C SER A 86 -7.83 33.34 -7.81
N VAL A 87 -6.59 33.49 -8.26
CA VAL A 87 -5.74 34.64 -7.95
C VAL A 87 -6.37 35.82 -8.68
N ARG A 88 -7.03 36.71 -7.94
CA ARG A 88 -7.61 37.95 -8.46
C ARG A 88 -6.56 39.04 -8.51
#